data_AF-A0A5B0FPJ0-F1
#
_entry.id   AF-A0A5B0FPJ0-F1
#
_cell.length_a   1.000
_cell.length_b   1.000
_cell.length_c   1.000
_cell.angle_alpha   90.00
_cell.angle_beta   90.00
_cell.angle_gamma   90.00
#
_symmetry.space_group_name_H-M   'P 1'
#
loop_
_entity.id
_entity.type
_entity.pdbx_description
1 polymer ?
#
loop_
_entity_poly.entity_id
_entity_poly.type
_entity_poly.pdbx_seq_one_letter_code
_entity_poly.pdbx_strand_id
1 'polypeptide(L)'
;MQSSARTYLIQGILFIVTVVTTTMAGAEWMFGNIFSFVYNFFASLGDVDPAITAEAQSKLLGWPQFLQGFHFSIPFLAILTIHEFGHYFVAKAHHVKVTLPFYIPLWFGIPQSIGTMGAFIRIKSVVTSRLKFFDIGIAGPLAGFIAALAVLWYGFTHLPPAEYIFTIHPEYARYGFSYPQFVYENASGNLILGDNILFWLFKNYVADPSLLPHPNEMVHYPYIFAGYLALFFTSLNLIPIGQLDGGHILYGLIGKKKFNVVAPVLFGFFAFYAGLGLFTAESFATGNDAIFYEQLIYLTIYIYLLYICFKRVSEINATAFMISLIIVVAQFAVSYFRPEWEGSTGFLPFVFILGRFLGIKHPETEQNEPLDAPRIILGVCALIIFVISFSPNPFIIVE
;
A
#
# COMPACT_ATOMS: atom_id res chain seq x y z
N MET A 1 24.72 -22.81 9.39
CA MET A 1 24.81 -21.87 8.25
C MET A 1 24.06 -22.47 7.08
N GLN A 2 22.95 -21.86 6.62
CA GLN A 2 22.34 -22.31 5.35
C GLN A 2 23.38 -22.13 4.23
N SER A 3 23.57 -23.17 3.40
CA SER A 3 24.37 -23.07 2.19
C SER A 3 23.86 -21.90 1.35
N SER A 4 24.78 -21.07 0.85
CA SER A 4 24.48 -19.91 -0.02
C SER A 4 23.54 -20.30 -1.17
N ALA A 5 23.70 -21.51 -1.72
CA ALA A 5 22.86 -22.04 -2.79
C ALA A 5 21.38 -22.23 -2.38
N ARG A 6 21.11 -22.67 -1.14
CA ARG A 6 19.73 -22.82 -0.65
C ARG A 6 19.03 -21.48 -0.53
N THR A 7 19.74 -20.44 -0.09
CA THR A 7 19.18 -19.09 0.01
C THR A 7 18.87 -18.52 -1.38
N TYR A 8 19.79 -18.66 -2.35
CA TYR A 8 19.53 -18.21 -3.71
C TYR A 8 18.39 -18.98 -4.38
N LEU A 9 18.26 -20.28 -4.13
CA LEU A 9 17.14 -21.07 -4.61
C LEU A 9 15.80 -20.56 -4.07
N ILE A 10 15.71 -20.29 -2.76
CA ILE A 10 14.49 -19.74 -2.15
C ILE A 10 14.15 -18.38 -2.75
N GLN A 11 15.15 -17.51 -2.94
CA GLN A 11 14.95 -16.19 -3.54
C GLN A 11 14.45 -16.30 -4.99
N GLY A 12 15.03 -17.19 -5.79
CA GLY A 12 14.60 -17.45 -7.16
C GLY A 12 13.17 -17.98 -7.23
N ILE A 13 12.82 -18.94 -6.36
CA ILE A 13 11.46 -19.47 -6.28
C ILE A 13 10.48 -18.37 -5.89
N LEU A 14 10.78 -17.60 -4.84
CA LEU A 14 9.92 -16.50 -4.40
C LEU A 14 9.73 -15.45 -5.50
N PHE A 15 10.78 -15.11 -6.24
CA PHE A 15 10.69 -14.22 -7.37
C PHE A 15 9.75 -14.77 -8.46
N ILE A 16 9.92 -16.02 -8.87
CA ILE A 16 9.07 -16.65 -9.89
C ILE A 16 7.60 -16.69 -9.43
N VAL A 17 7.35 -17.10 -8.18
CA VAL A 17 5.98 -17.12 -7.62
C VAL A 17 5.40 -15.70 -7.57
N THR A 18 6.22 -14.70 -7.25
CA THR A 18 5.79 -13.29 -7.22
C THR A 18 5.45 -12.78 -8.62
N VAL A 19 6.23 -13.14 -9.64
CA VAL A 19 5.90 -12.82 -11.04
C VAL A 19 4.55 -13.41 -11.41
N VAL A 20 4.31 -14.69 -11.12
CA VAL A 20 3.04 -15.36 -11.44
C VAL A 20 1.86 -14.69 -10.72
N THR A 21 1.97 -14.51 -9.40
CA THR A 21 0.91 -13.91 -8.57
C THR A 21 0.62 -12.45 -8.93
N THR A 22 1.65 -11.67 -9.24
CA THR A 22 1.51 -10.26 -9.68
C THR A 22 0.91 -10.17 -11.08
N THR A 23 1.27 -11.09 -11.99
CA THR A 23 0.66 -11.17 -13.32
C THR A 23 -0.83 -11.54 -13.22
N MET A 24 -1.19 -12.46 -12.32
CA MET A 24 -2.60 -12.82 -12.09
C MET A 24 -3.40 -11.66 -11.52
N ALA A 25 -2.88 -11.01 -10.48
CA ALA A 25 -3.46 -9.80 -9.93
C ALA A 25 -3.65 -8.72 -11.00
N GLY A 26 -2.61 -8.46 -11.81
CA GLY A 26 -2.69 -7.49 -12.90
C GLY A 26 -3.80 -7.80 -13.90
N ALA A 27 -3.97 -9.07 -14.27
CA ALA A 27 -5.07 -9.48 -15.14
C ALA A 27 -6.44 -9.30 -14.47
N GLU A 28 -6.57 -9.62 -13.18
CA GLU A 28 -7.81 -9.40 -12.41
C GLU A 28 -8.18 -7.91 -12.34
N TRP A 29 -7.20 -7.02 -12.15
CA TRP A 29 -7.40 -5.57 -12.19
C TRP A 29 -7.75 -5.06 -13.57
N MET A 30 -7.05 -5.51 -14.62
CA MET A 30 -7.27 -5.03 -15.98
C MET A 30 -8.66 -5.41 -16.51
N PHE A 31 -9.17 -6.58 -16.14
CA PHE A 31 -10.43 -7.11 -16.70
C PHE A 31 -11.59 -7.14 -15.72
N GLY A 32 -11.37 -6.85 -14.43
CA GLY A 32 -12.43 -6.83 -13.40
C GLY A 32 -13.07 -8.20 -13.14
N ASN A 33 -12.40 -9.30 -13.48
CA ASN A 33 -12.94 -10.66 -13.41
C ASN A 33 -11.96 -11.65 -12.77
N ILE A 34 -12.44 -12.83 -12.41
CA ILE A 34 -11.65 -13.89 -11.73
C ILE A 34 -11.23 -14.97 -12.75
N PHE A 35 -10.11 -15.65 -12.49
CA PHE A 35 -9.69 -16.82 -13.27
C PHE A 35 -10.63 -18.01 -13.16
N SER A 36 -10.79 -18.73 -14.28
CA SER A 36 -11.68 -19.89 -14.37
C SER A 36 -11.40 -21.00 -13.36
N PHE A 37 -10.13 -21.28 -13.08
CA PHE A 37 -9.75 -22.32 -12.12
C PHE A 37 -10.08 -21.92 -10.66
N VAL A 38 -10.05 -20.62 -10.35
CA VAL A 38 -10.41 -20.08 -9.03
C VAL A 38 -11.91 -20.19 -8.83
N TYR A 39 -12.68 -19.79 -9.84
CA TYR A 39 -14.13 -19.96 -9.85
C TYR A 39 -14.51 -21.44 -9.62
N ASN A 40 -13.87 -22.36 -10.36
CA ASN A 40 -14.13 -23.80 -10.21
C ASN A 40 -13.76 -24.32 -8.82
N PHE A 41 -12.70 -23.78 -8.20
CA PHE A 41 -12.30 -24.15 -6.85
C PHE A 41 -13.37 -23.74 -5.82
N PHE A 42 -13.84 -22.48 -5.84
CA PHE A 42 -14.91 -22.03 -4.93
C PHE A 42 -16.25 -22.71 -5.21
N ALA A 43 -16.59 -22.94 -6.47
CA ALA A 43 -17.77 -23.72 -6.85
C ALA A 43 -17.73 -25.15 -6.29
N SER A 44 -16.54 -25.77 -6.24
CA SER A 44 -16.36 -27.11 -5.67
C SER A 44 -16.51 -27.16 -4.14
N LEU A 45 -16.34 -26.02 -3.46
CA LEU A 45 -16.54 -25.87 -2.02
C LEU A 45 -18.02 -25.65 -1.64
N GLY A 46 -18.92 -25.57 -2.63
CA GLY A 46 -20.35 -25.39 -2.43
C GLY A 46 -20.81 -23.94 -2.30
N ASP A 47 -19.94 -22.97 -2.64
CA ASP A 47 -20.10 -21.55 -2.30
C ASP A 47 -20.57 -20.68 -3.49
N VAL A 48 -21.19 -21.27 -4.52
CA VAL A 48 -21.59 -20.55 -5.74
C VAL A 48 -23.02 -20.87 -6.16
N ASP A 49 -23.85 -19.83 -6.26
CA ASP A 49 -25.25 -19.92 -6.70
C ASP A 49 -25.33 -20.36 -8.18
N PRO A 50 -26.06 -21.45 -8.51
CA PRO A 50 -26.21 -21.94 -9.88
C PRO A 50 -26.80 -20.93 -10.87
N ALA A 51 -27.55 -19.91 -10.42
CA ALA A 51 -28.19 -18.93 -11.31
C ALA A 51 -27.22 -17.89 -11.92
N ILE A 52 -26.05 -17.69 -11.31
CA ILE A 52 -25.01 -16.73 -11.75
C ILE A 52 -24.10 -17.33 -12.85
N THR A 53 -24.27 -18.61 -13.17
CA THR A 53 -23.27 -19.44 -13.86
C THR A 53 -23.02 -19.07 -15.33
N ALA A 54 -24.01 -18.72 -16.13
CA ALA A 54 -23.80 -18.54 -17.58
C ALA A 54 -23.09 -17.23 -17.93
N GLU A 55 -23.51 -16.11 -17.30
CA GLU A 55 -22.89 -14.81 -17.53
C GLU A 55 -21.53 -14.71 -16.85
N ALA A 56 -21.39 -15.23 -15.62
CA ALA A 56 -20.10 -15.27 -14.92
C ALA A 56 -19.08 -16.17 -15.65
N GLN A 57 -19.49 -17.31 -16.20
CA GLN A 57 -18.59 -18.18 -16.96
C GLN A 57 -18.05 -17.51 -18.23
N SER A 58 -18.85 -16.65 -18.88
CA SER A 58 -18.44 -15.94 -20.10
C SER A 58 -17.37 -14.87 -19.85
N LYS A 59 -17.24 -14.39 -18.60
CA LYS A 59 -16.28 -13.35 -18.20
C LYS A 59 -15.04 -13.90 -17.49
N LEU A 60 -14.89 -15.23 -17.37
CA LEU A 60 -13.75 -15.84 -16.67
C LEU A 60 -12.43 -15.61 -17.41
N LEU A 61 -11.38 -15.31 -16.64
CA LEU A 61 -10.05 -15.11 -17.20
C LEU A 61 -9.39 -16.44 -17.59
N GLY A 62 -8.75 -16.44 -18.76
CA GLY A 62 -7.96 -17.54 -19.29
C GLY A 62 -6.50 -17.18 -19.47
N TRP A 63 -5.79 -18.03 -20.23
CA TRP A 63 -4.37 -17.83 -20.53
C TRP A 63 -4.06 -16.55 -21.33
N PRO A 64 -4.89 -16.12 -22.31
CA PRO A 64 -4.63 -14.85 -23.02
C PRO A 64 -4.65 -13.63 -22.09
N GLN A 65 -5.57 -13.59 -21.13
CA GLN A 65 -5.66 -12.49 -20.16
C GLN A 65 -4.51 -12.54 -19.16
N PHE A 66 -4.08 -13.73 -18.74
CA PHE A 66 -2.87 -13.88 -17.94
C PHE A 66 -1.64 -13.25 -18.63
N LEU A 67 -1.46 -13.50 -19.93
CA LEU A 67 -0.35 -12.90 -20.68
C LEU A 67 -0.46 -11.36 -20.74
N GLN A 68 -1.66 -10.81 -20.79
CA GLN A 68 -1.85 -9.36 -20.73
C GLN A 68 -1.52 -8.77 -19.36
N GLY A 69 -1.68 -9.53 -18.27
CA GLY A 69 -1.26 -9.13 -16.93
C GLY A 69 0.24 -8.80 -16.81
N PHE A 70 1.09 -9.22 -17.75
CA PHE A 70 2.51 -8.82 -17.80
C PHE A 70 2.69 -7.31 -18.03
N HIS A 71 1.74 -6.65 -18.69
CA HIS A 71 1.78 -5.19 -18.85
C HIS A 71 1.72 -4.45 -17.50
N PHE A 72 1.16 -5.09 -16.47
CA PHE A 72 1.17 -4.59 -15.10
C PHE A 72 2.37 -5.12 -14.30
N SER A 73 2.60 -6.43 -14.31
CA SER A 73 3.58 -7.06 -13.41
C SER A 73 5.03 -6.69 -13.75
N ILE A 74 5.38 -6.54 -15.03
CA ILE A 74 6.72 -6.15 -15.45
C ILE A 74 7.09 -4.76 -14.92
N PRO A 75 6.36 -3.67 -15.22
CA PRO A 75 6.73 -2.35 -14.72
C PRO A 75 6.65 -2.29 -13.19
N PHE A 76 5.63 -2.90 -12.57
CA PHE A 76 5.49 -2.85 -11.12
C PHE A 76 6.64 -3.57 -10.39
N LEU A 77 6.97 -4.80 -10.79
CA LEU A 77 8.09 -5.54 -10.20
C LEU A 77 9.43 -4.90 -10.54
N ALA A 78 9.59 -4.29 -11.72
CA ALA A 78 10.80 -3.56 -12.06
C ALA A 78 11.05 -2.39 -11.10
N ILE A 79 10.00 -1.62 -10.75
CA ILE A 79 10.14 -0.52 -9.78
C ILE A 79 10.54 -1.04 -8.39
N LEU A 80 9.85 -2.07 -7.88
CA LEU A 80 10.20 -2.69 -6.60
C LEU A 80 11.63 -3.26 -6.60
N THR A 81 12.04 -3.85 -7.73
CA THR A 81 13.40 -4.35 -7.93
C THR A 81 14.41 -3.20 -7.83
N ILE A 82 14.18 -2.10 -8.55
CA ILE A 82 15.07 -0.93 -8.55
C ILE A 82 15.16 -0.31 -7.15
N HIS A 83 14.04 -0.23 -6.41
CA HIS A 83 14.01 0.21 -5.01
C HIS A 83 14.93 -0.64 -4.13
N GLU A 84 14.73 -1.95 -4.12
CA GLU A 84 15.54 -2.85 -3.29
C GLU A 84 17.01 -2.89 -3.70
N PHE A 85 17.30 -2.79 -5.00
CA PHE A 85 18.67 -2.69 -5.48
C PHE A 85 19.33 -1.36 -5.10
N GLY A 86 18.57 -0.27 -4.96
CA GLY A 86 19.05 0.99 -4.40
C GLY A 86 19.66 0.79 -3.01
N HIS A 87 18.91 0.12 -2.12
CA HIS A 87 19.44 -0.26 -0.80
C HIS A 87 20.64 -1.19 -0.90
N TYR A 88 20.56 -2.22 -1.76
CA TYR A 88 21.61 -3.23 -1.91
C TYR A 88 22.96 -2.61 -2.32
N PHE A 89 22.97 -1.73 -3.32
CA PHE A 89 24.20 -1.14 -3.83
C PHE A 89 24.85 -0.20 -2.80
N VAL A 90 24.07 0.63 -2.12
CA VAL A 90 24.59 1.53 -1.08
C VAL A 90 25.06 0.75 0.15
N ALA A 91 24.34 -0.29 0.55
CA ALA A 91 24.79 -1.18 1.62
C ALA A 91 26.13 -1.85 1.29
N LYS A 92 26.30 -2.31 0.03
CA LYS A 92 27.55 -2.90 -0.45
C LYS A 92 28.69 -1.87 -0.47
N ALA A 93 28.42 -0.62 -0.88
CA ALA A 93 29.39 0.48 -0.84
C ALA A 93 29.86 0.79 0.59
N HIS A 94 28.98 0.66 1.58
CA HIS A 94 29.33 0.80 3.01
C HIS A 94 29.90 -0.48 3.67
N HIS A 95 30.19 -1.51 2.87
CA HIS A 95 30.66 -2.82 3.32
C HIS A 95 29.73 -3.53 4.31
N VAL A 96 28.43 -3.26 4.22
CA VAL A 96 27.39 -3.95 5.01
C VAL A 96 27.01 -5.24 4.29
N LYS A 97 27.02 -6.37 5.01
CA LYS A 97 26.64 -7.67 4.44
C LYS A 97 25.13 -7.71 4.28
N VAL A 98 24.65 -7.81 3.04
CA VAL A 98 23.22 -7.89 2.70
C VAL A 98 22.91 -9.10 1.82
N THR A 99 21.65 -9.52 1.78
CA THR A 99 21.16 -10.52 0.81
C THR A 99 20.70 -9.85 -0.48
N LEU A 100 20.48 -10.66 -1.52
CA LEU A 100 19.57 -10.27 -2.59
C LEU A 100 18.13 -10.09 -2.04
N PRO A 101 17.25 -9.41 -2.79
CA PRO A 101 15.87 -9.17 -2.36
C PRO A 101 15.08 -10.47 -2.19
N PHE A 102 14.27 -10.53 -1.14
CA PHE A 102 13.23 -11.54 -0.97
C PHE A 102 11.89 -10.94 -1.37
N TYR A 103 11.27 -11.50 -2.40
CA TYR A 103 9.93 -11.11 -2.82
C TYR A 103 8.88 -11.81 -1.95
N ILE A 104 7.80 -11.10 -1.64
CA ILE A 104 6.68 -11.63 -0.86
C ILE A 104 5.48 -11.74 -1.81
N PRO A 105 5.19 -12.94 -2.36
CA PRO A 105 4.01 -13.15 -3.17
C PRO A 105 2.77 -13.09 -2.28
N LEU A 106 1.72 -12.43 -2.76
CA LEU A 106 0.45 -12.35 -2.05
C LEU A 106 -0.70 -12.35 -3.05
N TRP A 107 -1.33 -13.51 -3.22
CA TRP A 107 -2.54 -13.65 -4.02
C TRP A 107 -3.44 -14.70 -3.37
N PHE A 108 -4.66 -14.31 -3.02
CA PHE A 108 -5.60 -15.14 -2.26
C PHE A 108 -6.74 -15.72 -3.10
N GLY A 109 -6.74 -15.50 -4.42
CA GLY A 109 -7.87 -15.88 -5.29
C GLY A 109 -9.15 -15.09 -4.99
N ILE A 110 -9.03 -14.01 -4.22
CA ILE A 110 -10.09 -13.02 -4.00
C ILE A 110 -9.83 -11.88 -4.99
N PRO A 111 -10.85 -11.36 -5.70
CA PRO A 111 -10.69 -10.20 -6.57
C PRO A 111 -9.98 -9.06 -5.84
N GLN A 112 -9.25 -8.22 -6.59
CA GLN A 112 -8.60 -7.00 -6.09
C GLN A 112 -7.35 -7.23 -5.20
N SER A 113 -6.65 -8.36 -5.37
CA SER A 113 -5.33 -8.52 -4.76
C SER A 113 -4.26 -7.74 -5.54
N ILE A 114 -3.24 -7.18 -4.86
CA ILE A 114 -2.10 -6.49 -5.52
C ILE A 114 -1.11 -7.50 -6.14
N GLY A 115 -1.15 -8.77 -5.72
CA GLY A 115 -0.27 -9.85 -6.19
C GLY A 115 1.07 -9.95 -5.46
N THR A 116 1.49 -8.90 -4.76
CA THR A 116 2.70 -8.90 -3.92
C THR A 116 2.58 -7.92 -2.75
N MET A 117 3.25 -8.24 -1.64
CA MET A 117 3.48 -7.32 -0.52
C MET A 117 4.78 -6.52 -0.65
N GLY A 118 5.44 -6.62 -1.81
CA GLY A 118 6.73 -6.01 -2.07
C GLY A 118 7.89 -6.98 -1.96
N ALA A 119 9.09 -6.42 -1.85
CA ALA A 119 10.33 -7.15 -1.66
C ALA A 119 11.12 -6.49 -0.52
N PHE A 120 12.05 -7.23 0.08
CA PHE A 120 12.95 -6.67 1.09
C PHE A 120 14.33 -7.32 1.04
N ILE A 121 15.37 -6.53 1.27
CA ILE A 121 16.71 -7.04 1.55
C ILE A 121 16.89 -7.36 3.04
N ARG A 122 17.66 -8.40 3.34
CA ARG A 122 18.04 -8.73 4.73
C ARG A 122 19.46 -8.29 5.01
N ILE A 123 19.61 -7.39 5.97
CA ILE A 123 20.91 -7.03 6.53
C ILE A 123 21.42 -8.17 7.42
N LYS A 124 22.62 -8.69 7.15
CA LYS A 124 23.26 -9.82 7.85
C LYS A 124 24.32 -9.40 8.88
N SER A 125 24.78 -8.15 8.81
CA SER A 125 25.78 -7.60 9.73
C SER A 125 25.19 -6.45 10.54
N VAL A 126 25.64 -6.27 11.78
CA VAL A 126 25.23 -5.12 12.60
C VAL A 126 25.69 -3.83 11.93
N VAL A 127 24.78 -2.88 11.74
CA VAL A 127 25.09 -1.54 11.26
C VAL A 127 25.24 -0.66 12.48
N THR A 128 26.45 -0.18 12.75
CA THR A 128 26.77 0.56 13.98
C THR A 128 26.69 2.07 13.81
N SER A 129 26.56 2.58 12.58
CA SER A 129 26.62 4.00 12.26
C SER A 129 25.29 4.56 11.79
N ARG A 130 24.90 5.69 12.39
CA ARG A 130 23.73 6.48 12.00
C ARG A 130 23.79 6.94 10.55
N LEU A 131 24.97 7.32 10.06
CA LEU A 131 25.16 7.76 8.66
C LEU A 131 24.89 6.62 7.69
N LYS A 132 25.38 5.41 7.99
CA LYS A 132 25.13 4.23 7.15
C LYS A 132 23.64 3.87 7.08
N PHE A 133 22.92 3.96 8.21
CA PHE A 133 21.47 3.75 8.20
C PHE A 133 20.75 4.78 7.33
N PHE A 134 21.14 6.05 7.42
CA PHE A 134 20.57 7.09 6.60
C PHE A 134 20.84 6.85 5.10
N ASP A 135 22.11 6.64 4.74
CA ASP A 135 22.54 6.48 3.34
C ASP A 135 21.88 5.25 2.71
N ILE A 136 21.81 4.13 3.43
CA ILE A 136 21.12 2.92 2.95
C ILE A 136 19.61 3.17 2.87
N GLY A 137 18.98 3.73 3.91
CA GLY A 137 17.54 3.94 3.99
C GLY A 137 16.99 4.89 2.93
N ILE A 138 17.75 5.91 2.53
CA ILE A 138 17.30 6.86 1.51
C ILE A 138 17.47 6.36 0.07
N ALA A 139 18.43 5.46 -0.17
CA ALA A 139 18.79 5.02 -1.51
C ALA A 139 17.65 4.30 -2.25
N GLY A 140 16.92 3.43 -1.55
CA GLY A 140 15.81 2.67 -2.13
C GLY A 140 14.66 3.57 -2.57
N PRO A 141 14.05 4.37 -1.67
CA PRO A 141 12.96 5.27 -2.01
C PRO A 141 13.30 6.23 -3.15
N LEU A 142 14.52 6.78 -3.21
CA LEU A 142 14.92 7.65 -4.32
C LEU A 142 14.98 6.89 -5.65
N ALA A 143 15.58 5.70 -5.67
CA ALA A 143 15.67 4.89 -6.88
C ALA A 143 14.30 4.40 -7.35
N GLY A 144 13.48 3.90 -6.43
CA GLY A 144 12.10 3.47 -6.69
C GLY A 144 11.23 4.62 -7.19
N PHE A 145 11.33 5.80 -6.59
CA PHE A 145 10.59 6.99 -7.00
C PHE A 145 10.92 7.43 -8.43
N ILE A 146 12.21 7.45 -8.81
CA ILE A 146 12.61 7.80 -10.18
C ILE A 146 12.06 6.78 -11.18
N ALA A 147 12.10 5.49 -10.86
CA ALA A 147 11.52 4.45 -11.70
C ALA A 147 9.99 4.60 -11.81
N ALA A 148 9.31 4.91 -10.71
CA ALA A 148 7.86 5.17 -10.70
C ALA A 148 7.49 6.37 -11.58
N LEU A 149 8.25 7.47 -11.52
CA LEU A 149 8.06 8.63 -12.38
C LEU A 149 8.17 8.28 -13.86
N ALA A 150 9.17 7.47 -14.25
CA ALA A 150 9.34 7.06 -15.63
C ALA A 150 8.15 6.21 -16.13
N VAL A 151 7.65 5.29 -15.31
CA VAL A 151 6.49 4.46 -15.64
C VAL A 151 5.20 5.28 -15.69
N LEU A 152 4.98 6.21 -14.75
CA LEU A 152 3.83 7.11 -14.76
C LEU A 152 3.85 8.02 -15.99
N TRP A 153 5.01 8.57 -16.32
CA TRP A 153 5.18 9.38 -17.53
C TRP A 153 4.81 8.59 -18.78
N TYR A 154 5.32 7.37 -18.91
CA TYR A 154 4.94 6.48 -20.00
C TYR A 154 3.43 6.18 -20.01
N GLY A 155 2.86 5.83 -18.85
CA GLY A 155 1.44 5.46 -18.70
C GLY A 155 0.47 6.58 -19.07
N PHE A 156 0.76 7.83 -18.70
CA PHE A 156 -0.09 8.98 -19.02
C PHE A 156 0.10 9.52 -20.44
N THR A 157 1.29 9.34 -21.04
CA THR A 157 1.56 9.79 -22.41
C THR A 157 1.16 8.78 -23.48
N HIS A 158 1.10 7.49 -23.15
CA HIS A 158 0.75 6.39 -24.06
C HIS A 158 -0.60 5.77 -23.68
N LEU A 159 -1.56 6.62 -23.32
CA LEU A 159 -2.93 6.18 -23.10
C LEU A 159 -3.53 5.65 -24.41
N PRO A 160 -4.20 4.48 -24.38
CA PRO A 160 -4.90 3.98 -25.54
C PRO A 160 -6.11 4.88 -25.88
N PRO A 161 -6.67 4.76 -27.10
CA PRO A 161 -7.89 5.49 -27.48
C PRO A 161 -9.03 5.24 -26.49
N ALA A 162 -9.93 6.21 -26.34
CA ALA A 162 -11.06 6.11 -25.40
C ALA A 162 -11.95 4.87 -25.65
N GLU A 163 -11.97 4.32 -26.86
CA GLU A 163 -12.68 3.09 -27.22
C GLU A 163 -12.12 1.82 -26.55
N TYR A 164 -10.87 1.87 -26.04
CA TYR A 164 -10.23 0.75 -25.35
C TYR A 164 -11.06 0.24 -24.17
N ILE A 165 -11.81 1.14 -23.50
CA ILE A 165 -12.69 0.75 -22.40
C ILE A 165 -13.73 -0.28 -22.83
N PHE A 166 -14.22 -0.23 -24.07
CA PHE A 166 -15.21 -1.17 -24.60
C PHE A 166 -14.62 -2.56 -24.84
N THR A 167 -13.29 -2.69 -24.89
CA THR A 167 -12.62 -4.00 -24.96
C THR A 167 -12.56 -4.67 -23.60
N ILE A 168 -12.54 -3.89 -22.51
CA ILE A 168 -12.56 -4.36 -21.13
C ILE A 168 -14.00 -4.63 -20.68
N HIS A 169 -14.89 -3.68 -20.97
CA HIS A 169 -16.32 -3.72 -20.67
C HIS A 169 -17.16 -3.61 -21.95
N PRO A 170 -17.37 -4.72 -22.69
CA PRO A 170 -18.23 -4.74 -23.88
C PRO A 170 -19.66 -4.23 -23.62
N GLU A 171 -20.16 -4.39 -22.40
CA GLU A 171 -21.45 -3.89 -21.93
C GLU A 171 -21.59 -2.37 -21.97
N TYR A 172 -20.48 -1.62 -21.97
CA TYR A 172 -20.50 -0.15 -22.05
C TYR A 172 -20.73 0.35 -23.48
N ALA A 173 -20.44 -0.49 -24.48
CA ALA A 173 -20.59 -0.13 -25.90
C ALA A 173 -22.04 0.28 -26.25
N ARG A 174 -23.04 -0.26 -25.54
CA ARG A 174 -24.46 0.12 -25.72
C ARG A 174 -24.78 1.57 -25.35
N TYR A 175 -23.97 2.18 -24.49
CA TYR A 175 -24.14 3.55 -24.02
C TYR A 175 -23.17 4.53 -24.70
N GLY A 176 -22.22 4.03 -25.51
CA GLY A 176 -21.17 4.84 -26.11
C GLY A 176 -20.32 5.58 -25.07
N PHE A 177 -19.81 6.76 -25.42
CA PHE A 177 -18.99 7.57 -24.50
C PHE A 177 -19.76 8.19 -23.33
N SER A 178 -21.10 8.11 -23.35
CA SER A 178 -21.95 8.55 -22.23
C SER A 178 -22.17 7.45 -21.18
N TYR A 179 -21.48 6.30 -21.28
CA TYR A 179 -21.56 5.21 -20.31
C TYR A 179 -21.41 5.63 -18.83
N PRO A 180 -20.59 6.63 -18.44
CA PRO A 180 -20.43 6.95 -17.02
C PRO A 180 -21.74 7.37 -16.34
N GLN A 181 -22.66 7.97 -17.08
CA GLN A 181 -23.96 8.42 -16.57
C GLN A 181 -24.89 7.26 -16.22
N PHE A 182 -24.72 6.10 -16.87
CA PHE A 182 -25.61 4.95 -16.73
C PHE A 182 -25.01 3.83 -15.89
N VAL A 183 -23.69 3.69 -15.91
CA VAL A 183 -22.98 2.60 -15.23
C VAL A 183 -22.69 2.95 -13.77
N TYR A 184 -22.40 4.22 -13.48
CA TYR A 184 -22.02 4.63 -12.12
C TYR A 184 -23.14 5.27 -11.30
N GLU A 185 -24.36 5.28 -11.82
CA GLU A 185 -25.54 5.78 -11.09
C GLU A 185 -25.84 4.92 -9.83
N ASN A 186 -25.43 3.65 -9.82
CA ASN A 186 -25.55 2.71 -8.68
C ASN A 186 -24.27 1.87 -8.49
N ALA A 187 -23.09 2.47 -8.63
CA ALA A 187 -21.81 1.75 -8.60
C ALA A 187 -21.29 1.40 -7.19
N SER A 188 -22.18 0.94 -6.31
CA SER A 188 -21.80 0.41 -5.00
C SER A 188 -20.81 -0.76 -5.18
N GLY A 189 -19.63 -0.65 -4.56
CA GLY A 189 -18.56 -1.64 -4.60
C GLY A 189 -17.44 -1.39 -5.62
N ASN A 190 -17.52 -0.34 -6.45
CA ASN A 190 -16.42 0.03 -7.35
C ASN A 190 -15.24 0.62 -6.56
N LEU A 191 -14.02 0.23 -6.93
CA LEU A 191 -12.80 0.74 -6.32
C LEU A 191 -12.19 1.87 -7.16
N ILE A 192 -12.16 3.07 -6.59
CA ILE A 192 -11.53 4.25 -7.18
C ILE A 192 -10.14 4.44 -6.58
N LEU A 193 -9.17 4.80 -7.43
CA LEU A 193 -7.86 5.23 -6.95
C LEU A 193 -7.96 6.60 -6.29
N GLY A 194 -7.42 6.70 -5.08
CA GLY A 194 -7.22 7.98 -4.42
C GLY A 194 -6.35 8.93 -5.24
N ASP A 195 -6.33 10.19 -4.82
CA ASP A 195 -5.42 11.18 -5.39
C ASP A 195 -4.23 11.45 -4.46
N ASN A 196 -3.08 11.68 -5.06
CA ASN A 196 -1.94 12.29 -4.39
C ASN A 196 -1.44 13.46 -5.23
N ILE A 197 -0.65 14.35 -4.67
CA ILE A 197 -0.24 15.59 -5.35
C ILE A 197 0.45 15.27 -6.66
N LEU A 198 1.32 14.25 -6.69
CA LEU A 198 2.03 13.86 -7.89
C LEU A 198 1.09 13.28 -8.94
N PHE A 199 0.20 12.38 -8.57
CA PHE A 199 -0.78 11.78 -9.47
C PHE A 199 -1.73 12.83 -10.05
N TRP A 200 -2.16 13.78 -9.23
CA TRP A 200 -2.90 14.97 -9.65
C TRP A 200 -2.10 15.81 -10.67
N LEU A 201 -0.80 16.03 -10.45
CA LEU A 201 0.04 16.75 -11.42
C LEU A 201 0.09 16.02 -12.78
N PHE A 202 0.25 14.69 -12.78
CA PHE A 202 0.25 13.92 -14.02
C PHE A 202 -1.09 13.99 -14.76
N LYS A 203 -2.22 13.87 -14.04
CA LYS A 203 -3.56 13.98 -14.63
C LYS A 203 -3.80 15.35 -15.28
N ASN A 204 -3.32 16.44 -14.68
CA ASN A 204 -3.62 17.79 -15.14
C ASN A 204 -2.62 18.36 -16.15
N TYR A 205 -1.34 17.94 -16.09
CA TYR A 205 -0.28 18.57 -16.88
C TYR A 205 0.42 17.64 -17.86
N VAL A 206 0.30 16.31 -17.71
CA VAL A 206 0.99 15.33 -18.57
C VAL A 206 0.01 14.55 -19.43
N ALA A 207 -1.15 14.18 -18.89
CA ALA A 207 -2.16 13.44 -19.62
C ALA A 207 -2.81 14.29 -20.72
N ASP A 208 -3.13 13.66 -21.85
CA ASP A 208 -4.04 14.25 -22.83
C ASP A 208 -5.47 14.23 -22.25
N PRO A 209 -6.13 15.40 -22.06
CA PRO A 209 -7.48 15.46 -21.49
C PRO A 209 -8.53 14.67 -22.29
N SER A 210 -8.30 14.43 -23.57
CA SER A 210 -9.22 13.67 -24.43
C SER A 210 -9.11 12.16 -24.27
N LEU A 211 -7.96 11.67 -23.77
CA LEU A 211 -7.67 10.24 -23.58
C LEU A 211 -7.70 9.83 -22.11
N LEU A 212 -7.78 10.79 -21.18
CA LEU A 212 -7.77 10.51 -19.75
C LEU A 212 -8.99 9.65 -19.38
N PRO A 213 -8.79 8.45 -18.80
CA PRO A 213 -9.88 7.58 -18.40
C PRO A 213 -10.73 8.21 -17.30
N HIS A 214 -11.99 7.79 -17.23
CA HIS A 214 -12.85 8.14 -16.10
C HIS A 214 -12.19 7.68 -14.78
N PRO A 215 -12.32 8.42 -13.65
CA PRO A 215 -11.68 8.07 -12.38
C PRO A 215 -11.93 6.63 -11.90
N ASN A 216 -13.13 6.11 -12.17
CA ASN A 216 -13.54 4.76 -11.81
C ASN A 216 -12.82 3.67 -12.61
N GLU A 217 -12.26 4.02 -13.77
CA GLU A 217 -11.67 3.06 -14.72
C GLU A 217 -10.15 3.10 -14.73
N MET A 218 -9.52 4.01 -13.99
CA MET A 218 -8.06 4.17 -13.97
C MET A 218 -7.32 2.90 -13.52
N VAL A 219 -7.97 2.06 -12.70
CA VAL A 219 -7.42 0.77 -12.24
C VAL A 219 -7.17 -0.23 -13.37
N HIS A 220 -7.90 -0.13 -14.49
CA HIS A 220 -7.77 -1.05 -15.61
C HIS A 220 -6.55 -0.73 -16.50
N TYR A 221 -5.91 0.43 -16.31
CA TYR A 221 -4.78 0.87 -17.11
C TYR A 221 -3.48 0.42 -16.42
N PRO A 222 -2.81 -0.63 -16.91
CA PRO A 222 -1.79 -1.34 -16.14
C PRO A 222 -0.58 -0.49 -15.76
N TYR A 223 -0.15 0.41 -16.64
CA TYR A 223 1.01 1.29 -16.39
C TYR A 223 0.70 2.40 -15.38
N ILE A 224 -0.49 3.00 -15.46
CA ILE A 224 -0.97 4.01 -14.52
C ILE A 224 -1.14 3.37 -13.15
N PHE A 225 -1.79 2.21 -13.09
CA PHE A 225 -2.01 1.50 -11.85
C PHE A 225 -0.70 1.00 -11.22
N ALA A 226 0.23 0.44 -12.01
CA ALA A 226 1.57 0.05 -11.53
C ALA A 226 2.34 1.24 -10.97
N GLY A 227 2.33 2.38 -11.66
CA GLY A 227 2.95 3.61 -11.20
C GLY A 227 2.31 4.17 -9.93
N TYR A 228 0.98 4.14 -9.85
CA TYR A 228 0.23 4.56 -8.66
C TYR A 228 0.56 3.70 -7.44
N LEU A 229 0.53 2.37 -7.60
CA LEU A 229 0.93 1.44 -6.54
C LEU A 229 2.38 1.64 -6.12
N ALA A 230 3.29 1.91 -7.06
CA ALA A 230 4.68 2.21 -6.73
C ALA A 230 4.82 3.47 -5.88
N LEU A 231 4.08 4.55 -6.19
CA LEU A 231 4.01 5.75 -5.34
C LEU A 231 3.44 5.41 -3.96
N PHE A 232 2.38 4.59 -3.91
CA PHE A 232 1.79 4.13 -2.67
C PHE A 232 2.81 3.39 -1.79
N PHE A 233 3.50 2.36 -2.31
CA PHE A 233 4.53 1.62 -1.56
C PHE A 233 5.73 2.50 -1.18
N THR A 234 6.14 3.42 -2.06
CA THR A 234 7.21 4.38 -1.73
C THR A 234 6.78 5.29 -0.59
N SER A 235 5.55 5.81 -0.60
CA SER A 235 5.03 6.64 0.48
C SER A 235 4.91 5.88 1.80
N LEU A 236 4.46 4.62 1.75
CA LEU A 236 4.41 3.72 2.91
C LEU A 236 5.80 3.50 3.51
N ASN A 237 6.80 3.19 2.67
CA ASN A 237 8.17 3.01 3.11
C ASN A 237 8.79 4.30 3.65
N LEU A 238 8.37 5.47 3.16
CA LEU A 238 8.81 6.77 3.64
C LEU A 238 8.04 7.28 4.87
N ILE A 239 7.07 6.53 5.41
CA ILE A 239 6.45 6.88 6.68
C ILE A 239 7.56 7.00 7.74
N PRO A 240 7.65 8.14 8.45
CA PRO A 240 8.76 8.44 9.35
C PRO A 240 8.64 7.74 10.73
N ILE A 241 8.48 6.41 10.72
CA ILE A 241 8.21 5.59 11.90
C ILE A 241 9.02 4.29 11.84
N GLY A 242 9.59 3.87 12.98
CA GLY A 242 10.09 2.52 13.15
C GLY A 242 11.30 2.16 12.28
N GLN A 243 11.25 0.96 11.71
CA GLN A 243 12.28 0.38 10.85
C GLN A 243 11.98 0.56 9.35
N LEU A 244 10.99 1.38 9.01
CA LEU A 244 10.77 1.76 7.62
C LEU A 244 11.90 2.67 7.13
N ASP A 245 12.04 2.81 5.82
CA ASP A 245 13.04 3.68 5.19
C ASP A 245 12.93 5.13 5.69
N GLY A 246 11.70 5.65 5.78
CA GLY A 246 11.40 6.96 6.37
C GLY A 246 11.79 7.06 7.84
N GLY A 247 11.69 5.96 8.59
CA GLY A 247 12.18 5.85 9.96
C GLY A 247 13.70 6.00 10.04
N HIS A 248 14.45 5.32 9.17
CA HIS A 248 15.91 5.46 9.05
C HIS A 248 16.33 6.90 8.67
N ILE A 249 15.61 7.52 7.74
CA ILE A 249 15.84 8.91 7.31
C ILE A 249 15.59 9.87 8.47
N LEU A 250 14.43 9.79 9.13
CA LEU A 250 14.10 10.65 10.26
C LEU A 250 15.09 10.44 11.42
N TYR A 251 15.40 9.19 11.76
CA TYR A 251 16.39 8.85 12.79
C TYR A 251 17.76 9.48 12.49
N GLY A 252 18.18 9.42 11.22
CA GLY A 252 19.37 10.11 10.74
C GLY A 252 19.29 11.61 11.01
N LEU A 253 18.23 12.28 10.58
CA LEU A 253 18.08 13.73 10.68
C LEU A 253 18.04 14.26 12.13
N ILE A 254 17.19 13.68 12.99
CA ILE A 254 16.91 14.24 14.33
C ILE A 254 17.66 13.54 15.47
N GLY A 255 18.28 12.40 15.19
CA GLY A 255 19.01 11.58 16.15
C GLY A 255 18.12 10.85 17.16
N LYS A 256 18.74 9.92 17.91
CA LYS A 256 18.08 8.97 18.82
C LYS A 256 17.12 9.62 19.83
N LYS A 257 17.58 10.63 20.57
CA LYS A 257 16.80 11.23 21.67
C LYS A 257 15.47 11.80 21.19
N LYS A 258 15.50 12.54 20.07
CA LYS A 258 14.28 13.13 19.48
C LYS A 258 13.43 12.07 18.81
N PHE A 259 14.04 11.12 18.09
CA PHE A 259 13.33 10.05 17.40
C PHE A 259 12.49 9.19 18.36
N ASN A 260 13.02 8.86 19.54
CA ASN A 260 12.31 8.06 20.54
C ASN A 260 11.05 8.73 21.11
N VAL A 261 10.88 10.03 20.90
CA VAL A 261 9.66 10.77 21.24
C VAL A 261 8.79 10.98 20.01
N VAL A 262 9.40 11.41 18.90
CA VAL A 262 8.68 11.78 17.67
C VAL A 262 8.03 10.57 17.00
N ALA A 263 8.72 9.43 16.88
CA ALA A 263 8.17 8.26 16.18
C ALA A 263 6.91 7.66 16.86
N PRO A 264 6.87 7.49 18.21
CA PRO A 264 5.63 7.12 18.90
C PRO A 264 4.47 8.10 18.73
N VAL A 265 4.76 9.41 18.72
CA VAL A 265 3.73 10.45 18.52
C VAL A 265 3.16 10.38 17.11
N LEU A 266 4.03 10.26 16.10
CA LEU A 266 3.61 10.07 14.70
C LEU A 266 2.82 8.78 14.50
N PHE A 267 3.20 7.69 15.18
CA PHE A 267 2.44 6.45 15.18
C PHE A 267 1.06 6.62 15.84
N GLY A 268 0.98 7.42 16.92
CA GLY A 268 -0.28 7.83 17.53
C GLY A 268 -1.20 8.55 16.55
N PHE A 269 -0.68 9.54 15.83
CA PHE A 269 -1.44 10.26 14.80
C PHE A 269 -1.84 9.35 13.63
N PHE A 270 -0.95 8.45 13.20
CA PHE A 270 -1.25 7.50 12.13
C PHE A 270 -2.35 6.51 12.54
N ALA A 271 -2.29 5.97 13.76
CA ALA A 271 -3.33 5.09 14.31
C ALA A 271 -4.66 5.84 14.50
N PHE A 272 -4.60 7.10 14.95
CA PHE A 272 -5.76 7.99 15.03
C PHE A 272 -6.40 8.17 13.66
N TYR A 273 -5.61 8.55 12.64
CA TYR A 273 -6.09 8.73 11.28
C TYR A 273 -6.65 7.44 10.68
N ALA A 274 -6.02 6.29 10.91
CA ALA A 274 -6.49 5.03 10.35
C ALA A 274 -7.83 4.55 10.92
N GLY A 275 -8.23 4.96 12.13
CA GLY A 275 -9.51 4.58 12.72
C GLY A 275 -10.54 5.70 12.84
N LEU A 276 -10.22 6.90 12.35
CA LEU A 276 -11.16 8.02 12.36
C LEU A 276 -12.34 7.70 11.43
N GLY A 277 -13.57 7.89 11.92
CA GLY A 277 -14.80 7.53 11.19
C GLY A 277 -15.24 6.08 11.34
N LEU A 278 -14.40 5.18 11.87
CA LEU A 278 -14.77 3.75 12.04
C LEU A 278 -15.95 3.53 12.98
N PHE A 279 -16.04 4.35 14.03
CA PHE A 279 -17.15 4.36 14.98
C PHE A 279 -17.63 5.80 15.17
N THR A 280 -18.94 6.02 15.05
CA THR A 280 -19.57 7.35 15.21
C THR A 280 -20.65 7.27 16.28
N ALA A 281 -21.10 8.40 16.82
CA ALA A 281 -22.21 8.39 17.79
C ALA A 281 -23.49 7.81 17.17
N GLU A 282 -23.69 8.05 15.86
CA GLU A 282 -24.84 7.59 15.09
C GLU A 282 -24.83 6.06 14.89
N SER A 283 -23.64 5.44 14.73
CA SER A 283 -23.54 3.98 14.58
C SER A 283 -24.05 3.21 15.80
N PHE A 284 -24.12 3.84 16.98
CA PHE A 284 -24.69 3.28 18.20
C PHE A 284 -26.15 3.68 18.45
N ALA A 285 -26.68 4.68 17.73
CA ALA A 285 -28.03 5.22 17.91
C ALA A 285 -29.07 4.54 17.02
N THR A 286 -28.97 3.23 16.81
CA THR A 286 -29.77 2.47 15.82
C THR A 286 -31.13 1.98 16.32
N GLY A 287 -31.42 2.13 17.63
CA GLY A 287 -32.68 1.69 18.25
C GLY A 287 -32.87 0.16 18.30
N ASN A 288 -31.86 -0.62 17.92
CA ASN A 288 -31.85 -2.08 17.92
C ASN A 288 -30.71 -2.60 18.81
N ASP A 289 -31.07 -3.30 19.88
CA ASP A 289 -30.13 -3.83 20.87
C ASP A 289 -29.09 -4.76 20.23
N ALA A 290 -29.46 -5.57 19.23
CA ALA A 290 -28.55 -6.52 18.59
C ALA A 290 -27.41 -5.80 17.84
N ILE A 291 -27.74 -4.79 17.04
CA ILE A 291 -26.76 -3.98 16.30
C ILE A 291 -25.88 -3.20 17.29
N PHE A 292 -26.47 -2.67 18.37
CA PHE A 292 -25.71 -1.99 19.41
C PHE A 292 -24.66 -2.90 20.06
N TYR A 293 -25.02 -4.12 20.46
CA TYR A 293 -24.07 -5.08 21.06
C TYR A 293 -23.01 -5.54 20.07
N GLU A 294 -23.35 -5.71 18.80
CA GLU A 294 -22.39 -6.03 17.73
C GLU A 294 -21.34 -4.92 17.57
N GLN A 295 -21.78 -3.67 17.46
CA GLN A 295 -20.89 -2.50 17.40
C GLN A 295 -20.02 -2.36 18.65
N LEU A 296 -20.56 -2.68 19.83
CA LEU A 296 -19.80 -2.67 21.08
C LEU A 296 -18.69 -3.74 21.11
N ILE A 297 -18.96 -4.92 20.55
CA ILE A 297 -17.96 -5.99 20.40
C ILE A 297 -16.87 -5.53 19.44
N TYR A 298 -17.22 -4.97 18.27
CA TYR A 298 -16.24 -4.46 17.31
C TYR A 298 -15.38 -3.34 17.88
N LEU A 299 -15.99 -2.41 18.64
CA LEU A 299 -15.26 -1.36 19.34
C LEU A 299 -14.28 -1.94 20.37
N THR A 300 -14.70 -2.97 21.11
CA THR A 300 -13.85 -3.65 22.09
C THR A 300 -12.66 -4.34 21.41
N ILE A 301 -12.89 -5.01 20.28
CA ILE A 301 -11.84 -5.63 19.47
C ILE A 301 -10.87 -4.56 18.94
N TYR A 302 -11.40 -3.42 18.48
CA TYR A 302 -10.59 -2.31 17.98
C TYR A 302 -9.69 -1.71 19.07
N ILE A 303 -10.24 -1.43 20.27
CA ILE A 303 -9.47 -0.96 21.43
C ILE A 303 -8.38 -1.97 21.79
N TYR A 304 -8.71 -3.27 21.78
CA TYR A 304 -7.75 -4.33 22.06
C TYR A 304 -6.63 -4.42 21.01
N LEU A 305 -6.97 -4.25 19.72
CA LEU A 305 -6.01 -4.19 18.62
C LEU A 305 -5.03 -3.02 18.82
N LEU A 306 -5.54 -1.83 19.12
CA LEU A 306 -4.69 -0.67 19.41
C LEU A 306 -3.81 -0.94 20.64
N TYR A 307 -4.37 -1.50 21.71
CA TYR A 307 -3.61 -1.86 22.91
C TYR A 307 -2.42 -2.79 22.60
N ILE A 308 -2.63 -3.82 21.78
CA ILE A 308 -1.54 -4.70 21.34
C ILE A 308 -0.46 -3.93 20.59
N CYS A 309 -0.84 -2.96 19.75
CA CYS A 309 0.10 -2.14 18.98
C CYS A 309 0.91 -1.21 19.90
N PHE A 310 0.27 -0.53 20.84
CA PHE A 310 0.94 0.41 21.75
C PHE A 310 1.73 -0.28 22.87
N LYS A 311 1.52 -1.58 23.10
CA LYS A 311 2.33 -2.37 24.05
C LYS A 311 3.82 -2.40 23.72
N ARG A 312 4.21 -2.19 22.45
CA ARG A 312 5.63 -2.06 22.05
C ARG A 312 6.18 -0.63 22.18
N VAL A 313 5.31 0.35 22.38
CA VAL A 313 5.71 1.76 22.56
C VAL A 313 6.13 2.02 24.01
N SER A 314 5.28 1.58 24.94
CA SER A 314 5.46 1.76 26.39
C SER A 314 5.70 0.43 27.07
N GLU A 315 6.68 0.37 27.98
CA GLU A 315 6.95 -0.81 28.82
C GLU A 315 5.84 -1.04 29.86
N ILE A 316 5.09 0.02 30.20
CA ILE A 316 3.99 -0.03 31.16
C ILE A 316 2.69 -0.32 30.41
N ASN A 317 2.09 -1.48 30.68
CA ASN A 317 0.83 -1.93 30.05
C ASN A 317 -0.32 -0.93 30.26
N ALA A 318 -0.42 -0.33 31.45
CA ALA A 318 -1.45 0.67 31.76
C ALA A 318 -1.35 1.90 30.86
N THR A 319 -0.13 2.37 30.57
CA THR A 319 0.11 3.49 29.66
C THR A 319 -0.27 3.14 28.22
N ALA A 320 0.06 1.93 27.75
CA ALA A 320 -0.34 1.49 26.42
C ALA A 320 -1.86 1.44 26.27
N PHE A 321 -2.57 0.91 27.28
CA PHE A 321 -4.04 0.88 27.30
C PHE A 321 -4.64 2.28 27.34
N MET A 322 -4.09 3.16 28.19
CA MET A 322 -4.52 4.55 28.28
C MET A 322 -4.34 5.30 26.95
N ILE A 323 -3.23 5.11 26.24
CA ILE A 323 -3.01 5.71 24.92
C ILE A 323 -4.06 5.22 23.93
N SER A 324 -4.35 3.92 23.89
CA SER A 324 -5.40 3.37 23.02
C SER A 324 -6.76 4.00 23.31
N LEU A 325 -7.14 4.12 24.59
CA LEU A 325 -8.40 4.76 24.97
C LEU A 325 -8.42 6.25 24.59
N ILE A 326 -7.32 6.97 24.78
CA ILE A 326 -7.22 8.38 24.39
C ILE A 326 -7.42 8.54 22.88
N ILE A 327 -6.83 7.66 22.06
CA ILE A 327 -7.01 7.69 20.61
C ILE A 327 -8.48 7.45 20.24
N VAL A 328 -9.11 6.43 20.81
CA VAL A 328 -10.52 6.12 20.54
C VAL A 328 -11.45 7.25 20.98
N VAL A 329 -11.26 7.79 22.19
CA VAL A 329 -12.05 8.93 22.68
C VAL A 329 -11.85 10.16 21.80
N ALA A 330 -10.63 10.43 21.36
CA ALA A 330 -10.36 11.53 20.44
C ALA A 330 -11.04 11.32 19.08
N GLN A 331 -11.05 10.07 18.56
CA GLN A 331 -11.73 9.75 17.30
C GLN A 331 -13.23 10.02 17.42
N PHE A 332 -13.87 9.53 18.49
CA PHE A 332 -15.28 9.85 18.78
C PHE A 332 -15.54 11.35 18.89
N ALA A 333 -14.66 12.09 19.58
CA ALA A 333 -14.81 13.53 19.72
C ALA A 333 -14.75 14.23 18.35
N VAL A 334 -13.78 13.88 17.50
CA VAL A 334 -13.67 14.47 16.16
C VAL A 334 -14.85 14.07 15.29
N SER A 335 -15.23 12.79 15.24
CA SER A 335 -16.40 12.33 14.49
C SER A 335 -17.70 12.99 14.97
N TYR A 336 -17.82 13.34 16.25
CA TYR A 336 -18.98 14.05 16.78
C TYR A 336 -19.04 15.52 16.36
N PHE A 337 -17.91 16.24 16.39
CA PHE A 337 -17.87 17.66 16.01
C PHE A 337 -17.76 17.89 14.50
N ARG A 338 -17.15 16.95 13.77
CA ARG A 338 -16.93 16.98 12.32
C ARG A 338 -17.19 15.58 11.74
N PRO A 339 -18.47 15.20 11.54
CA PRO A 339 -18.84 13.90 10.96
C PRO A 339 -18.24 13.68 9.57
N GLU A 340 -18.10 14.75 8.79
CA GLU A 340 -17.49 14.75 7.44
C GLU A 340 -16.00 14.36 7.41
N TRP A 341 -15.33 14.34 8.57
CA TRP A 341 -13.90 14.04 8.65
C TRP A 341 -13.68 12.56 8.89
N GLU A 342 -13.36 11.86 7.81
CA GLU A 342 -13.08 10.45 7.84
C GLU A 342 -11.60 10.16 7.63
N GLY A 343 -11.16 9.10 8.30
CA GLY A 343 -9.85 8.50 8.13
C GLY A 343 -9.82 7.48 7.00
N SER A 344 -8.68 6.82 6.84
CA SER A 344 -8.57 5.68 5.93
C SER A 344 -8.40 4.38 6.72
N THR A 345 -9.48 3.62 6.83
CA THR A 345 -9.51 2.30 7.50
C THR A 345 -8.58 1.29 6.84
N GLY A 346 -8.28 1.47 5.54
CA GLY A 346 -7.26 0.71 4.80
C GLY A 346 -5.85 0.79 5.41
N PHE A 347 -5.55 1.77 6.26
CA PHE A 347 -4.28 1.85 6.97
C PHE A 347 -4.21 1.04 8.28
N LEU A 348 -5.32 0.52 8.81
CA LEU A 348 -5.32 -0.25 10.05
C LEU A 348 -4.43 -1.51 10.01
N PRO A 349 -4.40 -2.30 8.91
CA PRO A 349 -3.43 -3.40 8.79
C PRO A 349 -1.97 -2.92 8.91
N PHE A 350 -1.63 -1.74 8.39
CA PHE A 350 -0.29 -1.17 8.50
C PHE A 350 0.02 -0.71 9.93
N VAL A 351 -0.95 -0.11 10.62
CA VAL A 351 -0.84 0.21 12.06
C VAL A 351 -0.53 -1.06 12.86
N PHE A 352 -1.23 -2.15 12.57
CA PHE A 352 -0.99 -3.44 13.20
C PHE A 352 0.40 -4.00 12.88
N ILE A 353 0.81 -4.00 11.60
CA ILE A 353 2.12 -4.50 11.19
C ILE A 353 3.26 -3.70 11.84
N LEU A 354 3.16 -2.38 11.85
CA LEU A 354 4.14 -1.49 12.46
C LEU A 354 4.20 -1.65 13.98
N GLY A 355 3.04 -1.62 14.63
CA GLY A 355 2.94 -1.75 16.09
C GLY A 355 3.38 -3.11 16.60
N ARG A 356 3.08 -4.20 15.87
CA ARG A 356 3.26 -5.58 16.36
C ARG A 356 4.48 -6.31 15.83
N PHE A 357 4.89 -6.07 14.58
CA PHE A 357 5.95 -6.85 13.95
C PHE A 357 7.23 -6.02 13.73
N LEU A 358 7.14 -4.88 13.04
CA LEU A 358 8.30 -4.07 12.68
C LEU A 358 8.86 -3.24 13.85
N GLY A 359 7.99 -2.76 14.73
CA GLY A 359 8.35 -1.92 15.87
C GLY A 359 8.51 -0.44 15.50
N ILE A 360 8.28 0.42 16.49
CA ILE A 360 8.15 1.88 16.33
C ILE A 360 9.45 2.63 16.67
N LYS A 361 10.30 2.02 17.51
CA LYS A 361 11.62 2.56 17.87
C LYS A 361 12.68 2.06 16.90
N HIS A 362 13.65 2.91 16.61
CA HIS A 362 14.80 2.55 15.77
C HIS A 362 15.82 1.73 16.58
N PRO A 363 16.52 0.74 15.97
CA PRO A 363 17.63 0.04 16.60
C PRO A 363 18.73 0.98 17.10
N GLU A 364 19.45 0.61 18.15
CA GLU A 364 20.51 1.47 18.67
C GLU A 364 21.74 1.50 17.75
N THR A 365 22.30 2.69 17.55
CA THR A 365 23.59 2.90 16.88
C THR A 365 24.65 3.35 17.87
N GLU A 366 25.82 2.73 17.80
CA GLU A 366 27.00 3.09 18.62
C GLU A 366 27.58 4.43 18.16
N GLN A 367 27.67 4.65 16.85
CA GLN A 367 28.20 5.87 16.25
C GLN A 367 27.05 6.80 15.86
N ASN A 368 26.95 7.93 16.57
CA ASN A 368 25.84 8.89 16.46
C ASN A 368 26.26 10.25 15.88
N GLU A 369 27.18 10.25 14.93
CA GLU A 369 27.65 11.46 14.24
C GLU A 369 26.49 12.20 13.54
N PRO A 370 26.49 13.56 13.57
CA PRO A 370 25.52 14.35 12.83
C PRO A 370 25.67 14.20 11.31
N LEU A 371 24.57 14.37 10.58
CA LEU A 371 24.61 14.43 9.12
C LEU A 371 25.30 15.70 8.64
N ASP A 372 26.01 15.59 7.53
CA ASP A 372 26.51 16.70 6.74
C ASP A 372 25.39 17.33 5.88
N ALA A 373 25.63 18.55 5.40
CA ALA A 373 24.64 19.33 4.65
C ALA A 373 24.05 18.58 3.43
N PRO A 374 24.83 17.86 2.59
CA PRO A 374 24.27 17.10 1.47
C PRO A 374 23.25 16.05 1.91
N ARG A 375 23.54 15.29 2.98
CA ARG A 375 22.60 14.29 3.51
C ARG A 375 21.36 14.95 4.09
N ILE A 376 21.48 16.10 4.73
CA ILE A 376 20.31 16.85 5.22
C ILE A 376 19.41 17.24 4.05
N ILE A 377 19.97 17.75 2.94
CA ILE A 377 19.21 18.09 1.73
C ILE A 377 18.50 16.85 1.18
N LEU A 378 19.20 15.72 1.06
CA LEU A 378 18.58 14.47 0.62
C LEU A 378 17.43 14.04 1.54
N GLY A 379 17.60 14.15 2.85
CA GLY A 379 16.54 13.83 3.82
C GLY A 379 15.30 14.72 3.68
N VAL A 380 15.50 16.01 3.38
CA VAL A 380 14.39 16.93 3.07
C VAL A 380 13.74 16.54 1.74
N CYS A 381 14.50 16.19 0.71
CA CYS A 381 13.95 15.70 -0.56
C CYS A 381 13.11 14.44 -0.35
N ALA A 382 13.55 13.50 0.48
CA ALA A 382 12.77 12.31 0.79
C ALA A 382 11.46 12.63 1.52
N LEU A 383 11.46 13.62 2.42
CA LEU A 383 10.23 14.11 3.06
C LEU A 383 9.28 14.75 2.04
N ILE A 384 9.80 15.51 1.07
CA ILE A 384 9.00 16.07 -0.02
C ILE A 384 8.40 14.94 -0.86
N ILE A 385 9.20 13.93 -1.23
CA ILE A 385 8.73 12.76 -1.98
C ILE A 385 7.61 12.03 -1.23
N PHE A 386 7.75 11.87 0.09
CA PHE A 386 6.69 11.33 0.93
C PHE A 386 5.41 12.15 0.78
N VAL A 387 5.47 13.47 1.01
CA VAL A 387 4.28 14.35 0.97
C VAL A 387 3.60 14.34 -0.40
N ILE A 388 4.36 14.37 -1.50
CA ILE A 388 3.77 14.41 -2.84
C ILE A 388 3.23 13.06 -3.31
N SER A 389 3.75 11.95 -2.78
CA SER A 389 3.35 10.59 -3.17
C SER A 389 2.30 9.99 -2.23
N PHE A 390 2.16 10.53 -1.01
CA PHE A 390 1.21 10.04 -0.03
C PHE A 390 -0.23 10.35 -0.45
N SER A 391 -1.04 9.30 -0.55
CA SER A 391 -2.48 9.40 -0.74
C SER A 391 -3.19 9.16 0.59
N PRO A 392 -3.95 10.13 1.12
CA PRO A 392 -4.70 9.95 2.36
C PRO A 392 -5.71 8.79 2.27
N ASN A 393 -6.44 8.69 1.16
CA ASN A 393 -7.39 7.61 0.90
C ASN A 393 -6.94 6.87 -0.38
N PRO A 394 -5.98 5.93 -0.28
CA PRO A 394 -5.35 5.33 -1.46
C PRO A 394 -6.32 4.52 -2.32
N PHE A 395 -7.33 3.93 -1.69
CA PHE A 395 -8.37 3.15 -2.34
C PHE A 395 -9.70 3.57 -1.74
N ILE A 396 -10.61 4.04 -2.59
CA ILE A 396 -11.94 4.52 -2.20
C ILE A 396 -12.95 3.52 -2.73
N ILE A 397 -13.73 2.91 -1.86
CA ILE A 397 -14.85 2.06 -2.26
C ILE A 397 -16.07 2.96 -2.36
N VAL A 398 -16.72 2.98 -3.51
CA VAL A 398 -17.99 3.70 -3.68
C VAL A 398 -19.06 2.94 -2.92
N GLU A 399 -19.71 3.60 -1.95
CA GLU A 399 -20.83 3.04 -1.19
C GLU A 399 -22.14 3.06 -1.97
#